data_AF-A0A6G4WXB6-F1
#
_entry.id   AF-A0A6G4WXB6-F1
#
_cell.length_a   1.000
_cell.length_b   1.000
_cell.length_c   1.000
_cell.angle_alpha   90.00
_cell.angle_beta   90.00
_cell.angle_gamma   90.00
#
_symmetry.space_group_name_H-M   'P 1'
#
loop_
_entity.id
_entity.type
_entity.pdbx_description
1 polymer ?
#
loop_
_entity_poly.entity_id
_entity_poly.type
_entity_poly.pdbx_seq_one_letter_code
_entity_poly.pdbx_strand_id
1 'polypeptide(L)'
;MPETNMPVTGPHRVYVRAIPAGVEIDVSAYVEDALRYLAAERPEDLAELIEVTASAAHQTSSGHADASAVHERDALAQDLSELVGPLTVYGAQAAQLAEWIGAGARSAMGGAA
;
A
#
# COMPACT_ATOMS: atom_id res chain seq x y z
N MET A 1 -1.75 26.19 5.30
CA MET A 1 -1.66 26.31 3.83
C MET A 1 -1.73 24.90 3.26
N PRO A 2 -2.80 24.49 2.53
CA PRO A 2 -2.74 23.23 1.81
C PRO A 2 -2.01 23.51 0.49
N GLU A 3 -0.71 23.24 0.46
CA GLU A 3 0.05 23.33 -0.78
C GLU A 3 -0.37 22.17 -1.69
N THR A 4 -1.11 22.55 -2.73
CA THR A 4 -1.35 21.91 -4.03
C THR A 4 -0.80 20.50 -4.23
N ASN A 5 -1.40 19.49 -3.59
CA ASN A 5 -1.15 18.08 -3.90
C ASN A 5 -2.00 17.68 -5.12
N MET A 6 -1.60 18.15 -6.31
CA MET A 6 -2.23 17.72 -7.55
C MET A 6 -2.06 16.19 -7.65
N PRO A 7 -3.07 15.38 -7.96
CA PRO A 7 -2.87 13.93 -8.03
C PRO A 7 -2.08 13.57 -9.30
N VAL A 8 -1.14 12.63 -9.17
CA VAL A 8 -0.51 11.97 -10.32
C VAL A 8 -1.58 11.14 -11.04
N THR A 9 -1.84 11.40 -12.33
CA THR A 9 -3.09 10.99 -13.02
C THR A 9 -3.09 9.61 -13.69
N GLY A 10 -2.81 8.52 -12.95
CA GLY A 10 -3.15 7.15 -13.39
C GLY A 10 -4.67 6.88 -13.35
N PRO A 11 -5.13 5.61 -13.47
CA PRO A 11 -6.52 5.26 -13.14
C PRO A 11 -6.87 5.55 -11.66
N HIS A 12 -5.85 5.57 -10.78
CA HIS A 12 -5.98 5.89 -9.37
C HIS A 12 -5.25 7.18 -9.02
N ARG A 13 -5.80 7.93 -8.06
CA ARG A 13 -5.18 9.14 -7.52
C ARG A 13 -4.09 8.74 -6.53
N VAL A 14 -2.86 9.22 -6.75
CA VAL A 14 -1.73 9.07 -5.83
C VAL A 14 -1.32 10.45 -5.33
N TYR A 15 -1.18 10.59 -4.02
CA TYR A 15 -0.70 11.83 -3.40
C TYR A 15 0.66 11.62 -2.75
N VAL A 16 1.48 12.67 -2.78
CA VAL A 16 2.82 12.64 -2.20
C VAL A 16 2.91 13.74 -1.16
N ARG A 17 3.34 13.40 0.06
CA ARG A 17 3.50 14.36 1.16
C ARG A 17 4.92 14.28 1.70
N ALA A 18 5.60 15.43 1.78
CA ALA A 18 6.88 15.51 2.46
C ALA A 18 6.69 15.41 3.99
N ILE A 19 7.56 14.64 4.64
CA ILE A 19 7.65 14.52 6.10
C ILE A 19 9.10 14.74 6.53
N PRO A 20 9.38 15.09 7.81
CA PRO A 20 10.76 15.37 8.24
C PRO A 20 11.77 14.25 7.97
N ALA A 21 11.32 13.00 7.93
CA ALA A 21 12.16 11.83 7.68
C ALA A 21 12.15 11.35 6.20
N GLY A 22 11.43 12.01 5.30
CA GLY A 22 11.30 11.58 3.91
C GLY A 22 9.98 11.96 3.26
N VAL A 23 9.29 10.96 2.70
CA VAL A 23 8.07 11.15 1.92
C VAL A 23 7.05 10.07 2.25
N GLU A 24 5.79 10.46 2.34
CA GLU A 24 4.65 9.56 2.40
C GLU A 24 3.92 9.54 1.06
N ILE A 25 3.47 8.36 0.67
CA ILE A 25 2.73 8.12 -0.57
C ILE A 25 1.35 7.58 -0.19
N ASP A 26 0.31 8.34 -0.52
CA ASP A 26 -1.07 7.93 -0.33
C ASP A 26 -1.56 7.17 -1.57
N VAL A 27 -1.82 5.87 -1.38
CA VAL A 27 -2.34 4.94 -2.38
C VAL A 27 -3.77 4.47 -2.06
N SER A 28 -4.49 5.18 -1.17
CA SER A 28 -5.78 4.73 -0.64
C SER A 28 -6.81 4.44 -1.72
N ALA A 29 -6.83 5.23 -2.80
CA ALA A 29 -7.77 5.04 -3.91
C ALA A 29 -7.54 3.72 -4.67
N TYR A 30 -6.30 3.25 -4.72
CA TYR A 30 -5.96 1.96 -5.31
C TYR A 30 -6.34 0.82 -4.37
N VAL A 31 -6.03 0.96 -3.07
CA VAL A 31 -6.38 -0.04 -2.06
C VAL A 31 -7.90 -0.22 -1.96
N GLU A 32 -8.66 0.87 -2.02
CA GLU A 32 -10.13 0.81 -1.99
C GLU A 32 -10.70 0.04 -3.19
N ASP A 33 -10.15 0.26 -4.39
CA ASP A 33 -10.59 -0.43 -5.60
C ASP A 33 -10.21 -1.92 -5.55
N ALA A 34 -8.99 -2.23 -5.10
CA ALA A 34 -8.53 -3.59 -4.85
C ALA A 34 -9.46 -4.35 -3.89
N LEU A 35 -9.82 -3.73 -2.76
CA LEU A 35 -10.72 -4.34 -1.79
C LEU A 35 -12.12 -4.59 -2.37
N ARG A 36 -12.65 -3.64 -3.16
CA ARG A 36 -13.95 -3.81 -3.83
C ARG A 36 -13.90 -4.94 -4.85
N TYR A 37 -12.82 -5.02 -5.63
CA TYR A 37 -12.60 -6.08 -6.60
C TYR A 37 -12.54 -7.46 -5.91
N LEU A 38 -11.74 -7.59 -4.86
CA LEU A 38 -11.64 -8.85 -4.10
C LEU A 38 -12.97 -9.24 -3.46
N ALA A 39 -13.70 -8.27 -2.90
CA ALA A 39 -15.03 -8.54 -2.33
C ALA A 39 -16.06 -8.98 -3.37
N ALA A 40 -15.90 -8.58 -4.63
CA ALA A 40 -16.80 -8.96 -5.72
C ALA A 40 -16.43 -10.31 -6.36
N GLU A 41 -15.13 -10.52 -6.63
CA GLU A 41 -14.66 -11.65 -7.45
C GLU A 41 -14.09 -12.81 -6.62
N ARG A 42 -13.62 -12.55 -5.40
CA ARG A 42 -13.00 -13.54 -4.49
C ARG A 42 -13.42 -13.36 -3.02
N PRO A 43 -14.73 -13.30 -2.72
CA PRO A 43 -15.19 -13.04 -1.36
C PRO A 43 -14.76 -14.14 -0.36
N GLU A 44 -14.68 -15.41 -0.81
CA GLU A 44 -14.25 -16.54 0.02
C GLU A 44 -12.76 -16.42 0.38
N ASP A 45 -11.89 -16.21 -0.60
CA ASP A 45 -10.44 -16.06 -0.38
C ASP A 45 -10.14 -14.84 0.52
N LEU A 46 -10.91 -13.75 0.37
CA LEU A 46 -10.79 -12.57 1.23
C LEU A 46 -11.23 -12.86 2.68
N ALA A 47 -12.30 -13.65 2.87
CA ALA A 47 -12.72 -14.08 4.20
C ALA A 47 -11.69 -15.00 4.86
N GLU A 48 -11.12 -15.94 4.10
CA GLU A 48 -10.05 -16.81 4.57
C GLU A 48 -8.81 -16.00 4.99
N LEU A 49 -8.41 -14.99 4.20
CA LEU A 49 -7.30 -14.11 4.57
C LEU A 49 -7.54 -13.41 5.91
N ILE A 50 -8.78 -12.96 6.17
CA ILE A 50 -9.15 -12.33 7.44
C ILE A 50 -9.04 -13.32 8.61
N GLU A 51 -9.52 -14.55 8.44
CA GLU A 51 -9.48 -15.61 9.46
C GLU A 51 -8.04 -16.05 9.77
N VAL A 52 -7.23 -16.29 8.74
CA VAL A 52 -5.82 -16.67 8.90
C VAL A 52 -5.02 -15.52 9.51
N THR A 53 -5.30 -14.28 9.14
CA THR A 53 -4.65 -13.10 9.75
C THR A 53 -4.97 -12.98 11.24
N ALA A 54 -6.24 -13.18 11.64
CA ALA A 54 -6.64 -13.17 13.04
C ALA A 54 -5.96 -14.30 13.83
N SER A 55 -5.88 -15.49 13.23
CA SER A 55 -5.20 -16.65 13.83
C SER A 55 -3.71 -16.42 14.01
N ALA A 56 -3.03 -15.89 12.98
CA ALA A 56 -1.61 -15.54 13.04
C ALA A 56 -1.31 -14.48 14.13
N ALA A 57 -2.17 -13.45 14.24
CA ALA A 57 -2.04 -12.43 15.28
C ALA A 57 -2.17 -13.04 16.70
N HIS A 58 -3.12 -13.96 16.89
CA HIS A 58 -3.30 -14.65 18.17
C HIS A 58 -2.10 -15.53 18.54
N GLN A 59 -1.54 -16.29 17.58
CA GLN A 59 -0.38 -17.14 17.84
C GLN A 59 0.88 -16.33 18.15
N THR A 60 1.12 -15.26 17.40
CA THR A 60 2.24 -14.34 17.66
C THR A 60 2.15 -13.73 19.06
N SER A 61 0.94 -13.37 19.50
CA SER A 61 0.71 -12.79 20.85
C SER A 61 0.88 -13.80 21.99
N SER A 62 0.69 -15.10 21.73
CA SER A 62 0.80 -16.18 22.71
C SER A 62 2.20 -16.82 22.76
N GLY A 63 3.20 -16.18 22.14
CA GLY A 63 4.60 -16.60 22.15
C GLY A 63 4.89 -17.85 21.31
N HIS A 64 3.87 -18.37 20.61
CA HIS A 64 4.02 -19.44 19.64
C HIS A 64 4.30 -18.78 18.30
N ALA A 65 5.58 -18.58 18.00
CA ALA A 65 6.03 -18.23 16.65
C ALA A 65 5.89 -19.46 15.75
N ASP A 66 4.67 -19.99 15.61
CA ASP A 66 4.43 -21.06 14.67
C ASP A 66 4.49 -20.45 13.27
N ALA A 67 5.56 -20.76 12.57
CA ALA A 67 5.83 -20.25 11.25
C ALA A 67 4.69 -20.60 10.28
N SER A 68 3.98 -21.71 10.50
CA SER A 68 2.97 -22.22 9.57
C SER A 68 1.85 -21.21 9.29
N ALA A 69 1.22 -20.64 10.33
CA ALA A 69 0.09 -19.72 10.16
C ALA A 69 0.51 -18.37 9.54
N VAL A 70 1.73 -17.92 9.82
CA VAL A 70 2.30 -16.71 9.19
C VAL A 70 2.63 -16.96 7.73
N HIS A 71 3.21 -18.13 7.40
CA HIS A 71 3.52 -18.49 6.01
C HIS A 71 2.25 -18.68 5.19
N GLU A 72 1.21 -19.31 5.75
CA GLU A 72 -0.09 -19.48 5.10
C GLU A 72 -0.75 -18.13 4.82
N ARG A 73 -0.76 -17.21 5.80
CA ARG A 73 -1.23 -15.83 5.61
C ARG A 73 -0.48 -15.13 4.48
N ASP A 74 0.85 -15.22 4.48
CA ASP A 74 1.69 -14.48 3.54
C ASP A 74 1.56 -15.05 2.12
N ALA A 75 1.41 -16.37 1.98
CA ALA A 75 1.13 -17.01 0.69
C ALA A 75 -0.24 -16.57 0.14
N LEU A 76 -1.28 -16.61 0.96
CA LEU A 76 -2.63 -16.19 0.53
C LEU A 76 -2.67 -14.69 0.20
N ALA A 77 -1.99 -13.85 0.98
CA ALA A 77 -1.86 -12.43 0.69
C ALA A 77 -1.12 -12.18 -0.64
N GLN A 78 -0.08 -12.96 -0.92
CA GLN A 78 0.65 -12.90 -2.18
C GLN A 78 -0.25 -13.25 -3.37
N ASP A 79 -0.97 -14.38 -3.29
CA ASP A 79 -1.88 -14.84 -4.35
C ASP A 79 -2.99 -13.81 -4.64
N LEU A 80 -3.58 -13.22 -3.59
CA LEU A 80 -4.59 -12.18 -3.74
C LEU A 80 -4.01 -10.88 -4.33
N SER A 81 -2.76 -10.54 -3.99
CA SER A 81 -2.10 -9.36 -4.54
C SER A 81 -1.80 -9.50 -6.04
N GLU A 82 -1.47 -10.71 -6.51
CA GLU A 82 -1.23 -10.99 -7.92
C GLU A 82 -2.51 -10.84 -8.76
N LEU A 83 -3.67 -11.15 -8.17
CA LEU A 83 -4.97 -10.99 -8.81
C LEU A 83 -5.40 -9.52 -8.93
N VAL A 84 -5.11 -8.70 -7.92
CA VAL A 84 -5.37 -7.24 -7.95
C VAL A 84 -4.46 -6.55 -8.96
N GLY A 85 -3.22 -7.03 -9.10
CA GLY A 85 -2.23 -6.48 -10.02
C GLY A 85 -1.52 -5.25 -9.48
N PRO A 86 -0.62 -4.61 -10.24
CA PRO A 86 0.18 -3.49 -9.76
C PRO A 86 -0.52 -2.13 -9.88
N LEU A 87 -0.11 -1.18 -9.03
CA LEU A 87 -0.46 0.23 -9.21
C LEU A 87 0.13 0.76 -10.52
N THR A 88 -0.75 1.09 -11.48
CA THR A 88 -0.33 1.60 -12.78
C THR A 88 -0.16 3.12 -12.76
N VAL A 89 0.99 3.60 -13.24
CA VAL A 89 1.30 5.03 -13.40
C VAL A 89 1.73 5.27 -14.85
N TYR A 90 1.09 6.22 -15.57
CA TYR A 90 1.37 6.42 -16.99
C TYR A 90 2.57 7.35 -17.25
N GLY A 91 3.07 7.41 -18.49
CA GLY A 91 4.37 8.00 -18.85
C GLY A 91 4.71 9.36 -18.23
N ALA A 92 3.98 10.42 -18.56
CA ALA A 92 4.26 11.78 -18.03
C ALA A 92 4.06 11.88 -16.50
N GLN A 93 3.26 10.99 -15.93
CA GLN A 93 2.91 10.93 -14.52
C GLN A 93 3.97 10.21 -13.69
N ALA A 94 4.64 9.22 -14.27
CA ALA A 94 5.79 8.57 -13.65
C ALA A 94 6.93 9.57 -13.43
N ALA A 95 7.16 10.45 -14.41
CA ALA A 95 8.15 11.54 -14.28
C ALA A 95 7.75 12.53 -13.18
N GLN A 96 6.48 12.94 -13.13
CA GLN A 96 5.97 13.84 -12.11
C GLN A 96 6.02 13.23 -10.69
N LEU A 97 5.67 11.94 -10.56
CA LEU A 97 5.78 11.21 -9.30
C LEU A 97 7.23 11.14 -8.81
N ALA A 98 8.16 10.82 -9.71
CA ALA A 98 9.58 10.78 -9.40
C ALA A 98 10.10 12.15 -8.97
N GLU A 99 9.67 13.23 -9.63
CA GLU A 99 10.02 14.60 -9.26
C GLU A 99 9.50 14.95 -7.86
N TRP A 100 8.25 14.61 -7.53
CA TRP A 100 7.67 14.91 -6.22
C TRP A 100 8.29 14.11 -5.09
N ILE A 101 8.56 12.82 -5.30
CA ILE A 101 9.30 12.00 -4.33
C ILE A 101 10.70 12.60 -4.11
N GLY A 102 11.40 12.95 -5.20
CA GLY A 102 12.73 13.56 -5.11
C GLY A 102 12.71 14.92 -4.41
N ALA A 103 11.72 15.77 -4.69
CA ALA A 103 11.54 17.07 -4.06
C ALA A 103 11.24 16.92 -2.57
N GLY A 104 10.29 16.06 -2.19
CA GLY A 104 9.94 15.82 -0.80
C GLY A 104 11.11 15.26 0.01
N ALA A 105 11.90 14.33 -0.56
CA ALA A 105 13.07 13.78 0.10
C ALA A 105 14.17 14.83 0.35
N ARG A 106 14.39 15.75 -0.60
CA ARG A 106 15.34 16.87 -0.40
C ARG A 106 14.87 17.84 0.67
N SER A 107 13.59 18.17 0.69
CA SER A 107 13.01 19.05 1.72
C SER A 107 13.13 18.45 3.13
N ALA A 108 12.98 17.13 3.26
CA ALA A 108 13.20 16.41 4.52
C ALA A 108 14.64 16.54 5.03
N MET A 109 15.63 16.43 4.13
CA MET A 109 17.06 16.53 4.50
C MET A 109 17.52 17.97 4.78
N GLY A 110 16.92 18.97 4.13
CA GLY A 110 17.27 20.39 4.29
C GLY A 110 16.68 21.07 5.54
N GLY A 111 15.70 20.45 6.19
CA GLY A 111 15.02 20.98 7.39
C GLY A 111 15.70 20.67 8.73
N ALA A 112 16.89 20.06 8.72
CA ALA A 112 17.62 19.64 9.92
C ALA A 112 18.79 20.58 10.30
N ALA A 113 18.76 21.85 9.87
CA ALA A 113 19.77 22.87 10.19
C ALA A 113 19.20 23.94 11.13
#